data_AF-K0YP21-F1
#
_entry.id   AF-K0YP21-F1
#
_cell.length_a   1.000
_cell.length_b   1.000
_cell.length_c   1.000
_cell.angle_alpha   90.00
_cell.angle_beta   90.00
_cell.angle_gamma   90.00
#
_symmetry.space_group_name_H-M   'P 1'
#
loop_
_entity.id
_entity.type
_entity.pdbx_description
1 polymer ?
#
loop_
_entity_poly.entity_id
_entity_poly.type
_entity_poly.pdbx_seq_one_letter_code
_entity_poly.pdbx_strand_id
1 'polypeptide(L)'
;MRMRFLSTDYPSPFGKLTCYAGQKGLAAIYLEGQEPPLELGLSTPITLEHTATPARQALEAAKVHFAEYFAGKRTRFDLPLDPSGTYYERKVWKSISAIAPGQYKRESDILKEIPMTDAALAVSHAVERCPLPFVIPTHMVRTSNPRKTIFSHGRALASTLRAGETFVEAIRTLQQKYQVQAAPADRASVCDSRPVEELLFALGVKKSTVRTKFSTLLAYLDLSEEEWGQAKSLVEHYFADYAQNLGAGPLAHLGVTIAPRS
;
A
#
# COMPACT_ATOMS: atom_id res chain seq x y z
N MET A 1 8.27 -24.05 24.12
CA MET A 1 6.83 -23.84 23.89
C MET A 1 6.64 -23.63 22.40
N ARG A 2 5.96 -24.53 21.69
CA ARG A 2 5.76 -24.40 20.22
C ARG A 2 4.73 -23.30 19.96
N MET A 3 5.05 -22.35 19.09
CA MET A 3 4.07 -21.35 18.65
C MET A 3 3.12 -21.97 17.63
N ARG A 4 1.81 -21.81 17.87
CA ARG A 4 0.74 -22.33 17.02
C ARG A 4 0.22 -21.21 16.13
N PHE A 5 0.32 -21.39 14.82
CA PHE A 5 -0.23 -20.48 13.82
C PHE A 5 -1.31 -21.19 13.01
N LEU A 6 -2.29 -20.42 12.55
CA LEU A 6 -3.24 -20.81 11.52
C LEU A 6 -2.90 -20.03 10.24
N SER A 7 -3.07 -20.66 9.08
CA SER A 7 -2.88 -20.00 7.80
C SER A 7 -4.09 -20.14 6.89
N THR A 8 -4.27 -19.17 5.99
CA THR A 8 -5.26 -19.23 4.92
C THR A 8 -4.81 -18.36 3.75
N ASP A 9 -5.35 -18.66 2.57
CA ASP A 9 -5.06 -17.94 1.34
C ASP A 9 -6.18 -16.95 0.99
N TYR A 10 -5.81 -15.78 0.50
CA TYR A 10 -6.71 -14.76 -0.03
C TYR A 10 -6.32 -14.36 -1.45
N PRO A 11 -7.28 -14.08 -2.34
CA PRO A 11 -6.98 -13.48 -3.64
C PRO A 11 -6.57 -12.01 -3.47
N SER A 12 -5.67 -11.53 -4.33
CA SER A 12 -5.34 -10.11 -4.46
C SER A 12 -5.06 -9.75 -5.92
N PRO A 13 -5.03 -8.45 -6.27
CA PRO A 13 -4.61 -7.98 -7.60
C PRO A 13 -3.17 -8.39 -7.99
N PHE A 14 -2.38 -8.86 -7.03
CA PHE A 14 -0.97 -9.22 -7.20
C PHE A 14 -0.73 -10.73 -7.06
N GLY A 15 -1.77 -11.54 -7.17
CA GLY A 15 -1.73 -12.98 -6.94
C GLY A 15 -2.20 -13.37 -5.54
N LYS A 16 -1.99 -14.64 -5.18
CA LYS A 16 -2.46 -15.18 -3.89
C LYS A 16 -1.66 -14.62 -2.71
N LEU A 17 -2.34 -14.28 -1.63
CA LEU A 17 -1.76 -13.90 -0.34
C LEU A 17 -1.97 -15.01 0.69
N THR A 18 -0.89 -15.62 1.17
CA THR A 18 -0.95 -16.57 2.28
C THR A 18 -0.73 -15.81 3.59
N CYS A 19 -1.76 -15.74 4.42
CA CYS A 19 -1.76 -15.04 5.69
C CYS A 19 -1.64 -16.01 6.85
N TYR A 20 -0.82 -15.66 7.85
CA TYR A 20 -0.61 -16.44 9.07
C TYR A 20 -1.05 -15.63 10.29
N ALA A 21 -1.79 -16.23 11.21
CA ALA A 21 -2.19 -15.62 12.47
C ALA A 21 -1.89 -16.52 13.67
N GLY A 22 -1.43 -15.90 14.76
CA GLY A 22 -1.19 -16.53 16.05
C GLY A 22 -2.25 -16.17 17.08
N GLN A 23 -1.96 -16.39 18.35
CA GLN A 23 -2.91 -16.09 19.44
C GLN A 23 -3.17 -14.59 19.64
N LYS A 24 -2.23 -13.73 19.27
CA LYS A 24 -2.33 -12.28 19.50
C LYS A 24 -2.73 -11.50 18.24
N GLY A 25 -2.81 -12.14 17.08
CA GLY A 25 -3.19 -11.46 15.84
C GLY A 25 -2.51 -11.98 14.58
N LEU A 26 -2.62 -11.19 13.51
CA LEU A 26 -1.97 -11.44 12.23
C LEU A 26 -0.45 -11.31 12.39
N ALA A 27 0.28 -12.33 11.96
CA ALA A 27 1.70 -12.47 12.21
C ALA A 27 2.56 -12.33 10.95
N ALA A 28 2.08 -12.86 9.81
CA ALA A 28 2.80 -12.72 8.54
C ALA A 28 1.90 -12.83 7.31
N ILE A 29 2.39 -12.28 6.18
CA ILE A 29 1.75 -12.33 4.86
C ILE A 29 2.81 -12.65 3.81
N TYR A 30 2.53 -13.61 2.92
CA TYR A 30 3.38 -13.99 1.79
C TYR A 30 2.62 -13.88 0.49
N LEU A 31 3.30 -13.42 -0.56
CA LEU A 31 2.77 -13.47 -1.92
C LEU A 31 3.07 -14.82 -2.56
N GLU A 32 2.25 -15.16 -3.54
CA GLU A 32 2.45 -16.33 -4.39
C GLU A 32 3.88 -16.43 -4.93
N GLY A 33 4.46 -17.63 -4.81
CA GLY A 33 5.84 -17.90 -5.23
C GLY A 33 6.91 -17.53 -4.19
N GLN A 34 6.55 -16.92 -3.06
CA GLN A 34 7.47 -16.77 -1.93
C GLN A 34 7.40 -18.00 -1.02
N GLU A 35 8.57 -18.48 -0.60
CA GLU A 35 8.63 -19.43 0.50
C GLU A 35 8.41 -18.69 1.82
N PRO A 36 7.57 -19.20 2.73
CA PRO A 36 7.57 -18.72 4.09
C PRO A 36 8.99 -18.94 4.64
N PRO A 37 9.67 -17.93 5.20
CA PRO A 37 10.97 -18.09 5.77
C PRO A 37 10.85 -19.17 6.83
N LEU A 38 11.76 -20.14 6.76
CA LEU A 38 12.01 -21.12 7.81
C LEU A 38 12.14 -20.42 9.19
N GLU A 39 12.49 -19.13 9.18
CA GLU A 39 12.50 -18.22 10.31
C GLU A 39 11.39 -17.14 10.21
N LEU A 40 10.15 -17.48 10.56
CA LEU A 40 9.17 -16.50 11.09
C LEU A 40 9.63 -15.91 12.46
N GLY A 41 10.95 -15.85 12.73
CA GLY A 41 11.53 -15.78 14.07
C GLY A 41 11.16 -16.96 14.96
N LEU A 42 10.75 -18.10 14.38
CA LEU A 42 10.30 -19.27 15.12
C LEU A 42 11.46 -20.27 15.20
N SER A 43 12.16 -20.31 16.33
CA SER A 43 13.12 -21.37 16.64
C SER A 43 12.49 -22.77 16.81
N THR A 44 11.22 -22.94 16.43
CA THR A 44 10.46 -24.19 16.57
C THR A 44 9.53 -24.42 15.37
N PRO A 45 9.38 -25.69 14.93
CA PRO A 45 8.47 -26.04 13.85
C PRO A 45 7.03 -25.63 14.18
N ILE A 46 6.37 -25.00 13.21
CA ILE A 46 4.94 -24.64 13.28
C ILE A 46 4.13 -25.93 13.36
N THR A 47 3.31 -26.07 14.40
CA THR A 47 2.21 -27.04 14.39
C THR A 47 0.95 -26.27 13.97
N LEU A 48 0.44 -26.56 12.79
CA LEU A 48 -0.85 -26.07 12.32
C LEU A 48 -1.94 -26.75 13.15
N GLU A 49 -2.37 -26.13 14.24
CA GLU A 49 -3.57 -26.57 14.98
C GLU A 49 -4.76 -25.71 14.55
N HIS A 50 -5.72 -26.33 13.86
CA HIS A 50 -6.89 -25.66 13.27
C HIS A 50 -7.91 -25.11 14.28
N THR A 51 -7.61 -25.09 15.59
CA THR A 51 -8.60 -24.89 16.66
C THR A 51 -8.38 -23.64 17.53
N ALA A 52 -7.34 -22.83 17.27
CA ALA A 52 -7.16 -21.57 18.00
C ALA A 52 -8.17 -20.51 17.52
N THR A 53 -9.29 -20.37 18.24
CA THR A 53 -10.36 -19.38 17.97
C THR A 53 -9.83 -17.96 17.69
N PRO A 54 -8.86 -17.41 18.46
CA PRO A 54 -8.33 -16.06 18.18
C PRO A 54 -7.64 -15.94 16.83
N ALA A 55 -6.88 -16.95 16.41
CA ALA A 55 -6.18 -16.95 15.12
C ALA A 55 -7.18 -16.99 13.96
N ARG A 56 -8.24 -17.80 14.08
CA ARG A 56 -9.32 -17.84 13.07
C ARG A 56 -10.04 -16.50 12.95
N GLN A 57 -10.36 -15.87 14.07
CA GLN A 57 -11.01 -14.54 14.07
C GLN A 57 -10.12 -13.47 13.41
N ALA A 58 -8.83 -13.46 13.72
CA ALA A 58 -7.88 -12.54 13.10
C ALA A 58 -7.79 -12.74 11.57
N LEU A 59 -7.80 -13.99 11.11
CA LEU A 59 -7.81 -14.30 9.68
C LEU A 59 -9.12 -13.85 9.01
N GLU A 60 -10.29 -14.20 9.54
CA GLU A 60 -11.57 -13.77 8.95
C GLU A 60 -11.69 -12.24 8.86
N ALA A 61 -11.24 -11.53 9.90
CA ALA A 61 -11.17 -10.06 9.86
C ALA A 61 -10.18 -9.57 8.80
N ALA A 62 -9.00 -10.18 8.69
CA ALA A 62 -8.01 -9.85 7.67
C ALA A 62 -8.56 -10.03 6.26
N LYS A 63 -9.33 -11.10 5.99
CA LYS A 63 -9.97 -11.35 4.69
C LYS A 63 -10.84 -10.17 4.25
N VAL A 64 -11.72 -9.69 5.13
CA VAL A 64 -12.58 -8.54 4.88
C VAL A 64 -11.74 -7.29 4.64
N HIS A 65 -10.74 -7.04 5.50
CA HIS A 65 -9.91 -5.85 5.39
C HIS A 65 -9.07 -5.83 4.11
N PHE A 66 -8.53 -6.96 3.66
CA PHE A 66 -7.82 -7.04 2.38
C PHE A 66 -8.75 -6.80 1.21
N ALA A 67 -9.97 -7.36 1.21
CA ALA A 67 -10.94 -7.10 0.15
C ALA A 67 -11.31 -5.61 0.08
N GLU A 68 -11.58 -4.97 1.22
CA GLU A 68 -11.85 -3.53 1.29
C GLU A 68 -10.64 -2.67 0.92
N TYR A 69 -9.45 -3.10 1.32
CA TYR A 69 -8.20 -2.42 1.00
C TYR A 69 -7.95 -2.49 -0.51
N PHE A 70 -7.95 -3.65 -1.13
CA PHE A 70 -7.74 -3.71 -2.58
C PHE A 70 -8.83 -2.93 -3.31
N ALA A 71 -10.10 -3.05 -2.93
CA ALA A 71 -11.21 -2.28 -3.50
C ALA A 71 -11.20 -0.76 -3.20
N GLY A 72 -10.16 -0.20 -2.55
CA GLY A 72 -10.07 1.23 -2.28
C GLY A 72 -11.04 1.77 -1.23
N LYS A 73 -11.77 0.91 -0.51
CA LYS A 73 -12.74 1.30 0.54
C LYS A 73 -12.08 1.57 1.89
N ARG A 74 -10.94 0.93 2.15
CA ARG A 74 -10.19 1.02 3.42
C ARG A 74 -8.82 1.63 3.21
N THR A 75 -8.33 2.42 4.16
CA THR A 75 -6.97 2.99 4.14
C THR A 75 -6.03 2.39 5.18
N ARG A 76 -6.59 1.87 6.27
CA ARG A 76 -5.83 1.33 7.40
C ARG A 76 -6.42 0.00 7.84
N PHE A 77 -5.53 -0.91 8.21
CA PHE A 77 -5.91 -2.19 8.79
C PHE A 77 -6.05 -2.03 10.31
N ASP A 78 -7.27 -2.20 10.80
CA ASP A 78 -7.56 -2.22 12.24
C ASP A 78 -7.63 -3.68 12.71
N LEU A 79 -6.47 -4.32 12.81
CA LEU A 79 -6.34 -5.73 13.16
C LEU A 79 -5.33 -5.86 14.31
N PRO A 80 -5.54 -6.79 15.25
CA PRO A 80 -4.48 -7.21 16.15
C PRO A 80 -3.30 -7.75 15.33
N LEU A 81 -2.10 -7.21 15.56
CA LEU A 81 -0.87 -7.62 14.88
C LEU A 81 0.09 -8.24 15.89
N ASP A 82 0.77 -9.31 15.48
CA ASP A 82 1.80 -9.99 16.26
C ASP A 82 3.03 -10.33 15.39
N PRO A 83 3.68 -9.31 14.77
CA PRO A 83 4.86 -9.56 13.95
C PRO A 83 6.06 -9.96 14.82
N SER A 84 6.69 -11.07 14.45
CA SER A 84 7.92 -11.54 15.07
C SER A 84 9.13 -10.76 14.52
N GLY A 85 10.02 -10.31 15.40
CA GLY A 85 11.20 -9.53 15.06
C GLY A 85 12.02 -9.13 16.28
N THR A 86 13.13 -8.46 16.08
CA THR A 86 13.94 -7.84 17.14
C THR A 86 13.23 -6.64 17.76
N TYR A 87 13.72 -6.17 18.91
CA TYR A 87 13.21 -4.95 19.52
C TYR A 87 13.34 -3.72 18.61
N TYR A 88 14.44 -3.63 17.85
CA TYR A 88 14.67 -2.53 16.92
C TYR A 88 13.73 -2.59 15.72
N GLU A 89 13.60 -3.76 15.08
CA GLU A 89 12.66 -3.97 13.96
C GLU A 89 11.23 -3.58 14.35
N ARG A 90 10.75 -4.02 15.53
CA ARG A 90 9.42 -3.63 16.03
C ARG A 90 9.26 -2.13 16.23
N LYS A 91 10.30 -1.41 16.66
CA LYS A 91 10.25 0.07 16.75
C LYS A 91 10.13 0.70 15.37
N VAL A 92 10.91 0.23 14.39
CA VAL A 92 10.84 0.70 13.00
C VAL A 92 9.46 0.46 12.42
N TRP A 93 8.91 -0.75 12.57
CA TRP A 93 7.57 -1.09 12.09
C TRP A 93 6.47 -0.26 12.74
N LYS A 94 6.59 0.04 14.04
CA LYS A 94 5.67 0.94 14.73
C LYS A 94 5.72 2.36 14.15
N SER A 95 6.91 2.88 13.86
CA SER A 95 7.10 4.19 13.22
C SER A 95 6.49 4.23 11.81
N ILE A 96 6.64 3.15 11.03
CA ILE A 96 6.05 3.02 9.68
C ILE A 96 4.53 2.88 9.75
N SER A 97 3.99 2.18 10.75
CA SER A 97 2.54 2.02 10.94
C SER A 97 1.82 3.36 11.21
N ALA A 98 2.56 4.39 11.62
CA ALA A 98 2.01 5.73 11.85
C ALA A 98 1.86 6.56 10.56
N ILE A 99 2.40 6.10 9.43
CA ILE A 99 2.27 6.80 8.14
C ILE A 99 0.78 6.98 7.82
N ALA A 100 0.39 8.22 7.52
CA ALA A 100 -0.98 8.54 7.15
C ALA A 100 -1.27 8.13 5.70
N PRO A 101 -2.54 7.86 5.34
CA PRO A 101 -2.91 7.52 3.98
C PRO A 101 -2.42 8.58 2.98
N GLY A 102 -1.87 8.12 1.85
CA GLY A 102 -1.32 9.00 0.80
C GLY A 102 -0.03 9.74 1.19
N GLN A 103 0.51 9.49 2.39
CA GLN A 103 1.79 10.04 2.83
C GLN A 103 2.90 9.00 2.69
N TYR A 104 4.14 9.47 2.65
CA TYR A 104 5.33 8.65 2.66
C TYR A 104 6.26 9.08 3.79
N LYS A 105 7.22 8.22 4.11
CA LYS A 105 8.28 8.54 5.07
C LYS A 105 9.63 8.30 4.43
N ARG A 106 10.57 9.23 4.63
CA ARG A 106 11.94 9.00 4.17
C ARG A 106 12.65 8.10 5.19
N GLU A 107 13.49 7.21 4.70
CA GLU A 107 14.37 6.40 5.54
C GLU A 107 15.16 7.27 6.53
N SER A 108 15.65 8.42 6.08
CA SER A 108 16.36 9.39 6.93
C SER A 108 15.53 9.99 8.06
N ASP A 109 14.21 10.07 7.91
CA ASP A 109 13.33 10.55 8.98
C ASP A 109 13.14 9.45 10.03
N ILE A 110 13.02 8.18 9.61
CA ILE A 110 12.97 7.02 10.53
C ILE A 110 14.28 6.91 11.34
N LEU A 111 15.43 7.13 10.68
CA LEU A 111 16.74 7.10 11.34
C LEU A 111 16.87 8.14 12.45
N LYS A 112 16.30 9.33 12.24
CA LYS A 112 16.31 10.41 13.25
C LYS A 112 15.40 10.08 14.44
N GLU A 113 14.27 9.43 14.18
CA GLU A 113 13.33 9.02 15.24
C GLU A 113 13.86 7.85 16.07
N ILE A 114 14.63 6.95 15.46
CA ILE A 114 15.10 5.70 16.06
C ILE A 114 16.62 5.56 15.87
N PRO A 115 17.43 6.37 16.56
CA PRO A 115 18.88 6.35 16.38
C PRO A 115 19.53 5.08 16.96
N MET A 116 20.54 4.56 16.25
CA MET A 116 21.48 3.53 16.73
C MET A 116 22.82 3.60 15.97
N THR A 117 23.86 2.93 16.47
CA THR A 117 25.11 2.71 15.71
C THR A 117 24.78 1.87 14.45
N ASP A 118 25.22 2.30 13.27
CA ASP A 118 24.91 1.68 11.96
C ASP A 118 23.41 1.68 11.54
N ALA A 119 22.66 2.69 11.99
CA ALA A 119 21.21 2.74 11.84
C ALA A 119 20.70 2.63 10.39
N ALA A 120 21.42 3.16 9.38
CA ALA A 120 20.94 3.20 8.00
C ALA A 120 20.68 1.79 7.43
N LEU A 121 21.65 0.89 7.55
CA LEU A 121 21.49 -0.49 7.09
C LEU A 121 20.46 -1.24 7.94
N ALA A 122 20.41 -0.96 9.25
CA ALA A 122 19.44 -1.55 10.16
C ALA A 122 17.98 -1.17 9.82
N VAL A 123 17.71 0.09 9.45
CA VAL A 123 16.37 0.51 9.00
C VAL A 123 16.02 -0.16 7.68
N SER A 124 16.94 -0.15 6.69
CA SER A 124 16.75 -0.85 5.42
C SER A 124 16.37 -2.32 5.63
N HIS A 125 17.10 -3.05 6.48
CA HIS A 125 16.80 -4.45 6.79
C HIS A 125 15.49 -4.62 7.55
N ALA A 126 15.18 -3.74 8.49
CA ALA A 126 13.90 -3.81 9.20
C ALA A 126 12.71 -3.62 8.25
N VAL A 127 12.81 -2.70 7.29
CA VAL A 127 11.79 -2.48 6.26
C VAL A 127 11.66 -3.71 5.35
N GLU A 128 12.77 -4.27 4.90
CA GLU A 128 12.83 -5.44 4.02
C GLU A 128 12.27 -6.69 4.71
N ARG A 129 12.63 -6.92 5.98
CA ARG A 129 12.24 -8.10 6.76
C ARG A 129 10.86 -7.99 7.40
N CYS A 130 10.07 -6.95 7.09
CA CYS A 130 8.75 -6.78 7.67
C CYS A 130 7.84 -7.96 7.28
N PRO A 131 7.34 -8.76 8.25
CA PRO A 131 6.56 -9.95 7.96
C PRO A 131 5.13 -9.62 7.52
N LEU A 132 4.68 -8.37 7.71
CA LEU A 132 3.33 -7.90 7.42
C LEU A 132 3.34 -6.80 6.34
N PRO A 133 3.80 -7.09 5.10
CA PRO A 133 3.68 -6.13 3.99
C PRO A 133 2.22 -5.70 3.81
N PHE A 134 1.99 -4.54 3.20
CA PHE A 134 0.67 -3.90 3.03
C PHE A 134 0.03 -3.40 4.33
N VAL A 135 -0.10 -4.27 5.34
CA VAL A 135 -0.68 -3.96 6.66
C VAL A 135 0.21 -2.97 7.40
N ILE A 136 1.52 -3.25 7.44
CA ILE A 136 2.54 -2.29 7.79
C ILE A 136 3.02 -1.70 6.45
N PRO A 137 2.82 -0.40 6.18
CA PRO A 137 3.00 0.18 4.86
C PRO A 137 4.48 0.42 4.52
N THR A 138 5.29 -0.64 4.50
CA THR A 138 6.74 -0.58 4.24
C THR A 138 7.06 -0.12 2.83
N HIS A 139 6.14 -0.30 1.87
CA HIS A 139 6.24 0.27 0.52
C HIS A 139 6.16 1.81 0.48
N MET A 140 5.63 2.45 1.54
CA MET A 140 5.60 3.91 1.70
C MET A 140 6.93 4.49 2.20
N VAL A 141 7.91 3.65 2.52
CA VAL A 141 9.25 4.12 2.90
C VAL A 141 10.07 4.40 1.65
N ARG A 142 10.67 5.60 1.57
CA ARG A 142 11.50 6.03 0.45
C ARG A 142 12.95 6.19 0.87
N THR A 143 13.85 5.62 0.09
CA THR A 143 15.30 5.87 0.23
C THR A 143 15.66 7.22 -0.41
N SER A 144 16.87 7.72 -0.15
CA SER A 144 17.38 8.95 -0.77
C SER A 144 17.51 8.84 -2.30
N ASN A 145 17.72 7.62 -2.82
CA ASN A 145 17.75 7.36 -4.25
C ASN A 145 16.35 6.92 -4.72
N PRO A 146 15.63 7.73 -5.52
CA PRO A 146 14.27 7.41 -5.97
C PRO A 146 14.19 6.12 -6.81
N ARG A 147 15.33 5.66 -7.35
CA ARG A 147 15.41 4.42 -8.12
C ARG A 147 15.63 3.16 -7.27
N LYS A 148 15.98 3.31 -5.98
CA LYS A 148 16.22 2.21 -5.05
C LYS A 148 15.00 2.00 -4.15
N THR A 149 14.58 0.75 -4.02
CA THR A 149 13.57 0.32 -3.05
C THR A 149 14.23 -0.53 -1.96
N ILE A 150 13.65 -0.49 -0.77
CA ILE A 150 13.95 -1.39 0.36
C ILE A 150 12.70 -2.20 0.75
N PHE A 151 11.66 -2.15 -0.08
CA PHE A 151 10.50 -3.01 0.03
C PHE A 151 10.84 -4.40 -0.50
N SER A 152 10.53 -5.43 0.28
CA SER A 152 10.90 -6.83 0.00
C SER A 152 10.33 -7.41 -1.28
N HIS A 153 9.26 -6.83 -1.83
CA HIS A 153 8.59 -7.35 -3.02
C HIS A 153 8.95 -6.58 -4.29
N GLY A 154 10.08 -5.85 -4.25
CA GLY A 154 10.62 -5.16 -5.39
C GLY A 154 9.95 -3.82 -5.71
N ARG A 155 10.56 -3.11 -6.66
CA ARG A 155 10.23 -1.71 -6.95
C ARG A 155 8.92 -1.56 -7.71
N ALA A 156 8.63 -2.50 -8.62
CA ALA A 156 7.43 -2.46 -9.42
C ALA A 156 6.19 -2.48 -8.52
N LEU A 157 6.09 -3.49 -7.64
CA LEU A 157 4.96 -3.59 -6.70
C LEU A 157 4.91 -2.40 -5.72
N ALA A 158 6.04 -1.97 -5.16
CA ALA A 158 6.08 -0.78 -4.30
C ALA A 158 5.49 0.45 -4.99
N SER A 159 5.83 0.66 -6.26
CA SER A 159 5.37 1.83 -7.03
C SER A 159 3.88 1.73 -7.35
N THR A 160 3.39 0.55 -7.72
CA THR A 160 1.96 0.32 -7.98
C THR A 160 1.11 0.56 -6.72
N LEU A 161 1.54 0.05 -5.56
CA LEU A 161 0.83 0.26 -4.29
C LEU A 161 0.78 1.75 -3.91
N ARG A 162 1.94 2.43 -3.97
CA ARG A 162 2.02 3.87 -3.66
C ARG A 162 1.12 4.69 -4.57
N ALA A 163 1.18 4.43 -5.88
CA ALA A 163 0.32 5.11 -6.84
C ALA A 163 -1.16 4.83 -6.55
N GLY A 164 -1.56 3.58 -6.30
CA GLY A 164 -2.95 3.23 -6.02
C GLY A 164 -3.50 3.85 -4.75
N GLU A 165 -2.74 3.86 -3.66
CA GLU A 165 -3.13 4.52 -2.42
C GLU A 165 -3.23 6.03 -2.58
N THR A 166 -2.23 6.64 -3.21
CA THR A 166 -2.21 8.08 -3.45
C THR A 166 -3.38 8.50 -4.33
N PHE A 167 -3.70 7.70 -5.36
CA PHE A 167 -4.86 7.90 -6.22
C PHE A 167 -6.17 7.84 -5.42
N VAL A 168 -6.39 6.78 -4.65
CA VAL A 168 -7.60 6.63 -3.83
C VAL A 168 -7.74 7.78 -2.82
N GLU A 169 -6.66 8.22 -2.18
CA GLU A 169 -6.71 9.38 -1.27
C GLU A 169 -7.00 10.69 -1.99
N ALA A 170 -6.47 10.89 -3.20
CA ALA A 170 -6.80 12.06 -4.01
C ALA A 170 -8.30 12.08 -4.34
N ILE A 171 -8.85 10.94 -4.80
CA ILE A 171 -10.29 10.82 -5.09
C ILE A 171 -11.12 11.10 -3.83
N ARG A 172 -10.80 10.49 -2.69
CA ARG A 172 -11.56 10.73 -1.45
C ARG A 172 -11.50 12.18 -0.97
N THR A 173 -10.32 12.80 -1.05
CA THR A 173 -10.15 14.21 -0.67
C THR A 173 -11.05 15.11 -1.52
N LEU A 174 -11.07 14.90 -2.83
CA LEU A 174 -11.93 15.63 -3.75
C LEU A 174 -13.42 15.35 -3.49
N GLN A 175 -13.81 14.09 -3.30
CA GLN A 175 -15.21 13.71 -3.02
C GLN A 175 -15.74 14.32 -1.71
N GLN A 176 -14.98 14.20 -0.62
CA GLN A 176 -15.36 14.74 0.68
C GLN A 176 -15.53 16.26 0.60
N LYS A 177 -14.64 16.92 -0.14
CA LYS A 177 -14.59 18.37 -0.19
C LYS A 177 -15.66 18.99 -1.08
N TYR A 178 -15.91 18.39 -2.24
CA TYR A 178 -16.86 18.91 -3.24
C TYR A 178 -18.21 18.20 -3.24
N GLN A 179 -18.40 17.23 -2.33
CA GLN A 179 -19.64 16.45 -2.20
C GLN A 179 -20.06 15.75 -3.51
N VAL A 180 -19.10 15.47 -4.39
CA VAL A 180 -19.35 14.80 -5.66
C VAL A 180 -19.45 13.30 -5.45
N GLN A 181 -20.53 12.69 -5.91
CA GLN A 181 -20.63 11.24 -6.03
C GLN A 181 -19.91 10.79 -7.31
N ALA A 182 -18.72 10.22 -7.17
CA ALA A 182 -18.04 9.55 -8.27
C ALA A 182 -18.03 8.04 -8.07
N ALA A 183 -17.83 7.29 -9.16
CA ALA A 183 -17.74 5.84 -9.15
C ALA A 183 -16.65 5.34 -8.18
N PRO A 184 -16.74 4.10 -7.67
CA PRO A 184 -15.76 3.56 -6.74
C PRO A 184 -14.34 3.61 -7.33
N ALA A 185 -13.40 4.22 -6.62
CA ALA A 185 -11.98 4.15 -6.94
C ALA A 185 -11.40 2.89 -6.28
N ASP A 186 -10.97 1.93 -7.09
CA ASP A 186 -10.34 0.68 -6.66
C ASP A 186 -8.80 0.83 -6.74
N ARG A 187 -8.03 0.28 -5.80
CA ARG A 187 -6.55 0.26 -5.92
C ARG A 187 -6.06 -0.65 -7.04
N ALA A 188 -6.89 -1.47 -7.66
CA ALA A 188 -6.57 -2.20 -8.89
C ALA A 188 -6.67 -1.31 -10.14
N SER A 189 -7.38 -0.18 -10.07
CA SER A 189 -7.58 0.73 -11.21
C SER A 189 -6.49 1.79 -11.37
N VAL A 190 -5.36 1.70 -10.65
CA VAL A 190 -4.16 2.58 -10.79
C VAL A 190 -3.67 2.64 -12.24
N CYS A 191 -3.99 1.60 -13.00
CA CYS A 191 -3.59 1.42 -14.38
C CYS A 191 -4.51 2.14 -15.38
N ASP A 192 -5.69 2.60 -14.96
CA ASP A 192 -6.69 3.24 -15.81
C ASP A 192 -6.74 4.74 -15.51
N SER A 193 -6.59 5.59 -16.53
CA SER A 193 -6.74 7.03 -16.37
C SER A 193 -8.21 7.47 -16.33
N ARG A 194 -9.15 6.60 -16.77
CA ARG A 194 -10.58 6.92 -16.85
C ARG A 194 -11.20 7.32 -15.52
N PRO A 195 -10.94 6.65 -14.38
CA PRO A 195 -11.51 7.07 -13.09
C PRO A 195 -11.10 8.49 -12.68
N VAL A 196 -9.84 8.88 -12.92
CA VAL A 196 -9.37 10.26 -12.71
C VAL A 196 -10.12 11.21 -13.65
N GLU A 197 -10.17 10.88 -14.93
CA GLU A 197 -10.82 11.71 -15.96
C GLU A 197 -12.33 11.90 -15.69
N GLU A 198 -13.02 10.86 -15.25
CA GLU A 198 -14.44 10.88 -14.88
C GLU A 198 -14.69 11.73 -13.64
N LEU A 199 -13.84 11.62 -12.60
CA LEU A 199 -13.95 12.51 -11.44
C LEU A 199 -13.70 13.96 -11.85
N LEU A 200 -12.64 14.23 -12.61
CA LEU A 200 -12.33 15.58 -13.07
C LEU A 200 -13.47 16.15 -13.92
N PHE A 201 -14.08 15.33 -14.79
CA PHE A 201 -15.28 15.70 -15.53
C PHE A 201 -16.46 16.02 -14.62
N ALA A 202 -16.72 15.20 -13.60
CA ALA A 202 -17.77 15.46 -12.61
C ALA A 202 -17.53 16.74 -11.79
N LEU A 203 -16.27 17.13 -11.62
CA LEU A 203 -15.85 18.40 -11.01
C LEU A 203 -15.85 19.59 -12.00
N GLY A 204 -16.27 19.40 -13.27
CA GLY A 204 -16.39 20.47 -14.26
C GLY A 204 -15.19 20.65 -15.20
N VAL A 205 -14.17 19.79 -15.12
CA VAL A 205 -12.97 19.85 -15.97
C VAL A 205 -13.25 19.20 -17.33
N LYS A 206 -13.03 19.94 -18.43
CA LYS A 206 -13.23 19.43 -19.79
C LYS A 206 -12.09 18.47 -20.21
N LYS A 207 -12.46 17.38 -20.91
CA LYS A 207 -11.61 16.22 -21.28
C LYS A 207 -10.25 16.53 -21.92
N SER A 208 -10.09 17.65 -22.64
CA SER A 208 -8.84 17.98 -23.36
C SER A 208 -7.72 18.51 -22.44
N THR A 209 -8.03 18.94 -21.22
CA THR A 209 -7.08 19.63 -20.33
C THR A 209 -6.36 18.69 -19.35
N VAL A 210 -6.85 17.46 -19.14
CA VAL A 210 -6.24 16.50 -18.20
C VAL A 210 -4.83 16.08 -18.63
N ARG A 211 -4.56 16.07 -19.95
CA ARG A 211 -3.19 15.91 -20.48
C ARG A 211 -2.35 17.17 -20.36
N THR A 212 -2.97 18.34 -20.26
CA THR A 212 -2.34 19.66 -20.37
C THR A 212 -2.11 20.24 -18.97
N LYS A 213 -1.10 19.71 -18.27
CA LYS A 213 -0.55 20.19 -16.98
C LYS A 213 -1.59 20.57 -15.91
N PHE A 214 -1.64 19.75 -14.86
CA PHE A 214 -2.45 19.95 -13.64
C PHE A 214 -2.28 21.33 -12.97
N SER A 215 -1.24 22.09 -13.27
CA SER A 215 -1.10 23.49 -12.81
C SER A 215 -2.25 24.40 -13.22
N THR A 216 -2.99 24.08 -14.29
CA THR A 216 -4.11 24.90 -14.80
C THR A 216 -5.48 24.50 -14.21
N LEU A 217 -5.57 23.38 -13.49
CA LEU A 217 -6.84 22.86 -12.94
C LEU A 217 -7.49 23.79 -11.91
N LEU A 218 -6.70 24.56 -11.16
CA LEU A 218 -7.19 25.59 -10.24
C LEU A 218 -8.18 26.55 -10.90
N ALA A 219 -7.86 27.00 -12.11
CA ALA A 219 -8.69 27.96 -12.84
C ALA A 219 -10.03 27.36 -13.29
N TYR A 220 -10.13 26.03 -13.38
CA TYR A 220 -11.35 25.33 -13.78
C TYR A 220 -12.19 24.85 -12.61
N LEU A 221 -11.59 24.67 -11.44
CA LEU A 221 -12.25 24.02 -10.31
C LEU A 221 -12.77 24.99 -9.24
N ASP A 222 -12.52 26.31 -9.34
CA ASP A 222 -12.91 27.32 -8.33
C ASP A 222 -12.53 26.90 -6.88
N LEU A 223 -11.29 26.43 -6.73
CA LEU A 223 -10.77 25.91 -5.46
C LEU A 223 -9.88 26.93 -4.78
N SER A 224 -9.90 26.96 -3.45
CA SER A 224 -8.87 27.67 -2.71
C SER A 224 -7.50 27.00 -2.94
N GLU A 225 -6.42 27.79 -2.90
CA GLU A 225 -5.06 27.29 -3.17
C GLU A 225 -4.65 26.18 -2.20
N GLU A 226 -5.10 26.23 -0.95
CA GLU A 226 -4.81 25.21 0.07
C GLU A 226 -5.49 23.88 -0.29
N GLU A 227 -6.70 23.94 -0.82
CA GLU A 227 -7.56 22.80 -1.16
C GLU A 227 -7.02 22.05 -2.36
N TRP A 228 -6.58 22.82 -3.36
CA TRP A 228 -5.89 22.26 -4.50
C TRP A 228 -4.50 21.78 -4.10
N GLY A 229 -3.78 22.47 -3.22
CA GLY A 229 -2.42 22.09 -2.81
C GLY A 229 -2.33 20.64 -2.33
N GLN A 230 -3.29 20.20 -1.50
CA GLN A 230 -3.34 18.83 -0.99
C GLN A 230 -3.66 17.80 -2.08
N ALA A 231 -4.73 18.01 -2.85
CA ALA A 231 -5.13 17.08 -3.92
C ALA A 231 -4.12 17.06 -5.08
N LYS A 232 -3.61 18.22 -5.49
CA LYS A 232 -2.55 18.39 -6.49
C LYS A 232 -1.31 17.62 -6.09
N SER A 233 -0.85 17.75 -4.84
CA SER A 233 0.32 17.03 -4.37
C SER A 233 0.13 15.52 -4.51
N LEU A 234 -1.00 14.97 -4.06
CA LEU A 234 -1.32 13.55 -4.21
C LEU A 234 -1.35 13.14 -5.69
N VAL A 235 -2.03 13.91 -6.54
CA VAL A 235 -2.12 13.60 -7.98
C VAL A 235 -0.76 13.68 -8.68
N GLU A 236 0.06 14.68 -8.37
CA GLU A 236 1.43 14.81 -8.88
C GLU A 236 2.30 13.63 -8.45
N HIS A 237 2.18 13.17 -7.20
CA HIS A 237 2.87 11.97 -6.72
C HIS A 237 2.42 10.72 -7.48
N TYR A 238 1.12 10.52 -7.69
CA TYR A 238 0.58 9.42 -8.50
C TYR A 238 1.20 9.40 -9.91
N PHE A 239 1.19 10.53 -10.61
CA PHE A 239 1.73 10.60 -11.97
C PHE A 239 3.27 10.52 -12.01
N ALA A 240 3.97 11.04 -11.01
CA ALA A 240 5.43 10.91 -10.91
C ALA A 240 5.84 9.45 -10.72
N ASP A 241 5.17 8.71 -9.82
CA ASP A 241 5.44 7.29 -9.61
C ASP A 241 5.04 6.46 -10.84
N TYR A 242 3.94 6.81 -11.51
CA TYR A 242 3.52 6.21 -12.78
C TYR A 242 4.57 6.41 -13.89
N ALA A 243 4.99 7.66 -14.14
CA ALA A 243 5.90 8.00 -15.23
C ALA A 243 7.33 7.46 -15.03
N GLN A 244 7.84 7.46 -13.78
CA GLN A 244 9.22 7.06 -13.50
C GLN A 244 9.41 5.55 -13.35
N ASN A 245 8.35 4.77 -13.11
CA ASN A 245 8.48 3.37 -12.68
C ASN A 245 7.64 2.37 -13.49
N LEU A 246 6.67 2.81 -14.29
CA LEU A 246 5.79 1.89 -15.04
C LEU A 246 6.07 1.87 -16.55
N GLY A 247 6.83 2.83 -17.10
CA GLY A 247 7.51 2.77 -18.42
C GLY A 247 6.62 2.76 -19.69
N ALA A 248 5.50 2.05 -19.67
CA ALA A 248 4.43 1.94 -20.67
C ALA A 248 3.16 1.45 -19.94
N GLY A 249 1.97 1.59 -20.54
CA GLY A 249 0.69 1.23 -19.89
C GLY A 249 0.76 -0.06 -19.04
N PRO A 250 0.41 0.00 -17.75
CA PRO A 250 0.94 -0.91 -16.71
C PRO A 250 0.44 -2.37 -16.67
N LEU A 251 -0.11 -2.91 -17.76
CA LEU A 251 -0.57 -4.32 -17.81
C LEU A 251 -0.03 -5.14 -18.99
N ALA A 252 0.84 -4.57 -19.83
CA ALA A 252 1.41 -5.31 -20.97
C ALA A 252 2.24 -6.55 -20.58
N HIS A 253 2.74 -6.62 -19.34
CA HIS A 253 3.59 -7.71 -18.85
C HIS A 253 2.95 -8.59 -17.76
N LEU A 254 1.74 -8.27 -17.30
CA LEU A 254 1.05 -9.00 -16.22
C LEU A 254 -0.15 -9.84 -16.73
N GLY A 255 -0.30 -10.02 -18.05
CA GLY A 255 -1.29 -10.92 -18.62
C GLY A 255 -2.76 -10.48 -18.51
N VAL A 256 -3.02 -9.23 -18.09
CA VAL A 256 -4.38 -8.67 -18.09
C VAL A 256 -4.66 -8.03 -19.44
N THR A 257 -5.33 -8.77 -20.32
CA THR A 257 -5.81 -8.29 -21.61
C THR A 257 -7.00 -7.36 -21.40
N ILE A 258 -6.78 -6.05 -21.52
CA ILE A 258 -7.88 -5.11 -21.79
C ILE A 258 -8.23 -5.31 -23.26
N ALA A 259 -9.40 -5.90 -23.53
CA ALA A 259 -9.89 -6.04 -24.90
C ALA A 259 -9.94 -4.65 -25.58
N PRO A 260 -9.48 -4.52 -26.83
CA PRO A 260 -9.62 -3.27 -27.56
C PRO A 260 -11.11 -2.98 -27.73
N ARG A 261 -11.55 -1.80 -27.25
CA ARG A 261 -12.87 -1.30 -27.62
C ARG A 261 -12.86 -1.05 -29.13
N SER A 262 -13.80 -1.69 -29.81
CA SER A 262 -14.28 -1.38 -31.16
C SER A 262 -14.64 0.10 -31.29
#